data_AF-A0A0F8YPT8-F1
#
_entry.id   AF-A0A0F8YPT8-F1
#
_cell.length_a   1.000
_cell.length_b   1.000
_cell.length_c   1.000
_cell.angle_alpha   90.00
_cell.angle_beta   90.00
_cell.angle_gamma   90.00
#
_symmetry.space_group_name_H-M   'P 1'
#
loop_
_entity.id
_entity.type
_entity.pdbx_description
1 polymer ?
#
loop_
_entity_poly.entity_id
_entity_poly.type
_entity_poly.pdbx_seq_one_letter_code
_entity_poly.pdbx_strand_id
1 'polypeptide(L)' 'YLTDYEIVIFGHVHRPYNERWRDGKLYLCPGTPTDKTFTDINSYGFLRISKEIVEPEIIYL' A
#
# COMPACT_ATOMS: atom_id res chain seq x y z
N TYR A 1 -7.41 -0.13 -17.27
CA TYR A 1 -7.10 -1.54 -17.53
C TYR A 1 -6.31 -2.14 -16.37
N LEU A 2 -6.92 -2.21 -15.18
CA LEU A 2 -6.37 -2.92 -14.01
C LEU A 2 -7.29 -4.08 -13.60
N THR A 3 -8.19 -4.48 -14.50
CA THR A 3 -9.27 -5.46 -14.24
C THR A 3 -8.72 -6.80 -13.78
N ASP A 4 -7.56 -7.20 -14.31
CA ASP A 4 -6.97 -8.52 -14.12
C ASP A 4 -6.17 -8.64 -12.80
N TYR A 5 -6.02 -7.53 -12.06
CA TYR A 5 -5.28 -7.50 -10.79
C TYR A 5 -6.20 -7.28 -9.60
N GLU A 6 -6.13 -8.17 -8.62
CA GLU A 6 -6.86 -8.04 -7.35
C GLU A 6 -6.12 -7.14 -6.36
N ILE A 7 -4.80 -7.03 -6.49
CA ILE A 7 -3.94 -6.20 -5.65
C ILE A 7 -3.13 -5.27 -6.54
N VAL A 8 -3.21 -3.97 -6.27
CA VAL A 8 -2.51 -2.90 -6.99
C VAL A 8 -1.57 -2.19 -6.01
N ILE A 9 -0.27 -2.40 -6.17
CA ILE A 9 0.78 -1.70 -5.40
C ILE A 9 1.33 -0.56 -6.25
N PHE A 10 1.34 0.65 -5.72
CA PHE A 10 1.77 1.85 -6.43
C PHE A 10 2.57 2.82 -5.56
N GLY A 11 3.20 3.83 -6.17
CA GLY A 11 4.14 4.75 -5.51
C GLY A 11 4.06 6.17 -6.05
N HIS A 12 5.20 6.87 -6.07
CA HIS A 12 5.39 8.24 -6.58
C HIS A 12 4.78 9.38 -5.74
N VAL A 13 3.68 9.14 -5.01
CA VAL A 13 3.01 10.18 -4.21
C VAL A 13 3.61 10.43 -2.83
N HIS A 14 4.57 9.59 -2.40
CA HIS A 14 5.29 9.65 -1.11
C HIS A 14 4.38 9.63 0.13
N ARG A 15 3.09 9.36 -0.04
CA ARG A 15 2.08 9.28 1.01
C ARG A 15 1.53 7.85 1.11
N PRO A 16 1.47 7.27 2.32
CA PRO A 16 0.89 5.96 2.52
C PRO A 16 -0.59 5.92 2.14
N TYR A 17 -1.02 4.83 1.52
CA TYR A 17 -2.40 4.61 1.12
C TYR A 17 -2.77 3.13 1.26
N ASN A 18 -3.87 2.83 1.94
CA ASN A 18 -4.36 1.46 2.10
C ASN A 18 -5.88 1.48 1.97
N GLU A 19 -6.38 1.35 0.75
CA GLU A 19 -7.81 1.26 0.48
C GLU A 19 -8.19 -0.20 0.25
N ARG A 20 -8.98 -0.72 1.21
CA ARG A 20 -9.43 -2.09 1.21
C ARG A 20 -10.67 -2.24 0.35
N TRP A 21 -10.58 -3.12 -0.64
CA TRP A 21 -11.71 -3.68 -1.39
C TRP A 21 -12.58 -2.66 -2.15
N ARG A 22 -11.98 -1.55 -2.60
CA ARG A 22 -12.65 -0.65 -3.54
C ARG A 22 -12.79 -1.35 -4.88
N ASP A 23 -14.02 -1.46 -5.36
CA ASP A 23 -14.37 -2.17 -6.60
C ASP A 23 -13.82 -3.62 -6.62
N GLY A 24 -13.78 -4.27 -5.45
CA GLY A 24 -13.26 -5.63 -5.28
C GLY A 24 -11.73 -5.73 -5.31
N LYS A 25 -10.99 -4.61 -5.23
CA LYS A 25 -9.53 -4.57 -5.34
C LYS A 25 -8.88 -3.97 -4.10
N LEU A 26 -7.66 -4.42 -3.80
CA LEU A 26 -6.79 -3.80 -2.82
C LEU A 26 -5.87 -2.79 -3.50
N TYR A 27 -5.88 -1.55 -3.01
CA TYR A 27 -4.96 -0.51 -3.43
C TYR A 27 -4.00 -0.16 -2.29
N LEU A 28 -2.70 -0.36 -2.52
CA LEU A 28 -1.66 -0.14 -1.52
C LEU A 28 -0.56 0.79 -2.06
N CYS A 29 -0.33 1.92 -1.39
CA CYS A 29 0.88 2.71 -1.49
C CYS A 29 1.65 2.59 -0.17
N PRO A 30 2.88 2.03 -0.15
CA PRO A 30 3.66 1.87 1.06
C PRO A 30 4.19 3.20 1.62
N GLY A 31 4.05 4.31 0.89
CA GLY A 31 4.70 5.57 1.22
C GLY A 31 6.18 5.55 0.84
N THR A 32 7.02 6.11 1.70
CA THR A 32 8.48 6.19 1.48
C THR A 32 9.23 5.88 2.77
N PRO A 33 10.18 4.92 2.76
CA PRO A 33 10.85 4.47 3.97
C PRO A 33 11.96 5.42 4.44
N THR A 34 12.46 6.30 3.57
CA THR A 34 13.67 7.10 3.86
C THR A 34 13.58 8.57 3.46
N ASP A 35 12.58 8.99 2.67
CA ASP A 35 12.47 10.38 2.27
C ASP A 35 11.97 11.26 3.43
N LYS A 36 12.73 12.31 3.74
CA LYS A 36 12.42 13.31 4.76
C LYS A 36 12.10 14.69 4.17
N THR A 37 12.08 14.78 2.83
CA THR A 37 11.93 16.04 2.09
C THR A 37 10.49 16.25 1.65
N PHE A 38 9.81 15.19 1.19
CA PHE A 38 8.43 15.29 0.66
C PHE A 38 7.37 14.62 1.53
N THR A 39 7.75 14.09 2.70
CA THR A 39 6.83 13.59 3.73
C THR A 39 7.38 13.86 5.13
N ASP A 40 6.48 14.09 6.09
CA ASP A 40 6.81 14.29 7.50
C ASP A 40 6.95 12.96 8.26
N ILE A 41 6.42 11.87 7.68
CA ILE A 41 6.40 10.55 8.31
C ILE A 41 6.82 9.50 7.29
N ASN A 42 7.88 8.75 7.62
CA ASN A 42 8.33 7.62 6.83
C ASN A 42 7.43 6.40 7.08
N SER A 43 7.22 5.60 6.04
CA SER A 43 6.38 4.41 6.13
C SER A 43 6.81 3.34 5.15
N TYR A 44 6.36 2.11 5.43
CA TYR A 44 6.43 0.98 4.50
C TYR A 44 5.16 0.14 4.58
N GLY A 45 4.88 -0.61 3.52
CA GLY A 45 3.77 -1.55 3.47
C GLY A 45 4.19 -2.94 3.92
N PHE A 46 3.39 -3.59 4.76
CA PHE A 46 3.53 -4.99 5.13
C PHE A 46 2.31 -5.77 4.62
N LEU A 47 2.53 -6.69 3.69
CA LEU A 47 1.46 -7.46 3.05
C LEU A 47 1.62 -8.94 3.43
N ARG A 48 0.73 -9.43 4.29
CA ARG A 48 0.64 -10.85 4.63
C ARG A 48 -0.34 -11.52 3.69
N ILE A 49 0.11 -12.58 3.01
CA ILE A 49 -0.70 -13.35 2.07
C ILE A 49 -0.71 -14.80 2.54
N SER A 50 -1.90 -15.36 2.73
CA SER A 50 -2.12 -16.78 2.94
C SER A 50 -3.09 -17.32 1.89
N LYS A 51 -3.40 -18.61 1.95
CA LYS A 51 -4.41 -19.23 1.08
C LYS A 51 -5.80 -18.60 1.23
N GLU A 52 -6.10 -18.04 2.39
CA GLU A 52 -7.45 -17.63 2.79
C GLU A 52 -7.58 -16.11 2.94
N ILE A 53 -6.48 -15.41 3.23
CA ILE A 53 -6.53 -14.00 3.58
C ILE A 53 -5.37 -13.21 2.98
N VAL A 54 -5.70 -11.98 2.59
CA VAL A 54 -4.75 -10.93 2.21
C VAL A 54 -4.87 -9.82 3.24
N GLU A 55 -3.82 -9.56 4.00
CA GLU A 55 -3.80 -8.60 5.10
C GLU A 55 -2.74 -7.52 4.84
N PRO A 56 -3.15 -6.38 4.26
CA PRO A 56 -2.29 -5.22 4.09
C PRO A 56 -2.26 -4.37 5.36
N GLU A 57 -1.07 -3.88 5.68
CA GLU A 57 -0.80 -2.98 6.79
C GLU A 57 0.22 -1.92 6.37
N ILE A 58 0.09 -0.71 6.92
CA ILE A 58 1.09 0.34 6.76
C ILE A 58 1.77 0.52 8.11
N ILE A 59 3.08 0.39 8.12
CA ILE A 59 3.91 0.62 9.28
C ILE A 59 4.56 1.99 9.14
N TYR A 60 4.40 2.84 10.15
CA TYR A 60 5.00 4.15 10.25
C TYR A 60 6.29 4.07 11.08
N LEU A 61 7.31 4.84 10.68
CA LEU A 61 8.65 4.86 11.27
C LEU A 61 8.88 6.10 12.12
#